data_AF-D8SX14-F1
#
_entry.id   AF-D8SX14-F1
#
_cell.length_a   1.000
_cell.length_b   1.000
_cell.length_c   1.000
_cell.angle_alpha   90.00
_cell.angle_beta   90.00
_cell.angle_gamma   90.00
#
_symmetry.space_group_name_H-M   'P 1'
#
loop_
_entity.id
_entity.type
_entity.pdbx_description
1 polymer ?
#
loop_
_entity_poly.entity_id
_entity_poly.type
_entity_poly.pdbx_seq_one_letter_code
_entity_poly.pdbx_strand_id
1 'polypeptide(L)'
;SEFRKIVDTLTRLVPEIHIATDIICGFPGETSEDFDRIMELIREYTFPQVHISQFYPRPGTPAALMKRVPTLEVKKRSRSLTSLFESFTPY
;
A
#
# COMPACT_ATOMS: atom_id res chain seq x y z
N SER A 1 -4.27 -6.42 12.37
CA SER A 1 -3.55 -7.41 11.54
C SER A 1 -2.22 -7.75 12.20
N GLU A 2 -1.52 -8.79 11.75
CA GLU A 2 -0.15 -9.09 12.21
C GLU A 2 0.82 -7.94 11.92
N PHE A 3 0.70 -7.33 10.74
CA PHE A 3 1.47 -6.15 10.35
C PHE A 3 1.38 -5.02 11.40
N ARG A 4 0.17 -4.64 11.83
CA ARG A 4 -0.01 -3.60 12.86
C ARG A 4 0.70 -3.95 14.16
N LYS A 5 0.56 -5.19 14.64
CA LYS A 5 1.25 -5.64 15.86
C LYS A 5 2.77 -5.47 15.76
N ILE A 6 3.36 -5.76 14.60
CA ILE A 6 4.80 -5.61 14.37
C ILE A 6 5.17 -4.12 14.37
N VAL A 7 4.47 -3.29 13.60
CA VAL A 7 4.72 -1.85 13.52
C VAL A 7 4.58 -1.20 14.90
N ASP A 8 3.48 -1.45 15.61
CA ASP A 8 3.22 -0.92 16.95
C ASP A 8 4.30 -1.34 17.96
N THR A 9 4.77 -2.58 17.87
CA THR A 9 5.83 -3.09 18.75
C THR A 9 7.15 -2.42 18.47
N LEU A 10 7.54 -2.29 17.20
CA LEU A 10 8.79 -1.66 16.80
C LEU A 10 8.81 -0.17 17.18
N THR A 11 7.76 0.57 16.85
CA THR A 11 7.64 1.99 17.19
C THR A 11 7.67 2.24 18.69
N ARG A 12 7.13 1.31 19.50
CA ARG A 12 7.15 1.41 20.97
C ARG A 12 8.51 1.08 21.58
N LEU A 13 9.23 0.10 21.04
CA LEU A 13 10.48 -0.40 21.63
C LEU A 13 11.73 0.31 21.10
N VAL A 14 11.65 0.90 19.90
CA VAL A 14 12.76 1.62 19.28
C VAL A 14 12.28 3.03 18.94
N PRO A 15 12.48 4.00 19.86
CA PRO A 15 12.18 5.40 19.58
C PRO A 15 12.86 5.86 18.28
N GLU A 16 12.16 6.69 17.50
CA GLU A 16 12.65 7.26 16.24
C GLU A 16 12.93 6.25 15.11
N ILE A 17 12.42 5.01 15.22
CA ILE A 17 12.54 4.05 14.11
C ILE A 17 11.80 4.56 12.86
N HIS A 18 12.47 4.50 11.71
CA HIS A 18 11.87 4.79 10.42
C HIS A 18 11.43 3.49 9.75
N ILE A 19 10.13 3.35 9.52
CA ILE A 19 9.54 2.21 8.83
C ILE A 19 9.15 2.66 7.43
N ALA A 20 9.72 2.02 6.41
CA ALA A 20 9.35 2.19 5.02
C ALA A 20 8.58 0.95 4.54
N THR A 21 7.68 1.14 3.57
CA THR A 21 6.89 0.03 3.02
C THR A 21 6.60 0.21 1.53
N ASP A 22 6.43 -0.90 0.83
CA ASP A 22 6.07 -0.97 -0.58
C ASP A 22 4.62 -1.43 -0.72
N ILE A 23 3.85 -0.74 -1.55
CA ILE A 23 2.45 -1.08 -1.85
C ILE A 23 2.30 -1.29 -3.36
N ILE A 24 1.66 -2.40 -3.72
CA ILE A 24 1.29 -2.73 -5.09
C ILE A 24 -0.22 -2.56 -5.23
N CYS A 25 -0.65 -1.52 -5.94
CA CYS A 25 -2.06 -1.32 -6.28
C CYS A 25 -2.48 -2.22 -7.44
N GLY A 26 -3.68 -2.80 -7.35
CA GLY A 26 -4.28 -3.58 -8.42
C GLY A 26 -3.74 -5.01 -8.53
N PHE A 27 -3.24 -5.56 -7.42
CA PHE A 27 -2.90 -6.99 -7.37
C PHE A 27 -4.12 -7.82 -7.79
N PRO A 28 -3.96 -8.90 -8.57
CA PRO A 28 -5.10 -9.71 -9.01
C PRO A 28 -5.95 -10.21 -7.84
N GLY A 29 -7.23 -9.86 -7.83
CA GLY A 29 -8.17 -10.18 -6.74
C GLY A 29 -8.39 -9.04 -5.73
N GLU A 30 -7.63 -7.94 -5.77
CA GLU A 30 -7.80 -6.80 -4.86
C GLU A 30 -9.19 -6.16 -4.97
N THR A 31 -9.96 -6.20 -3.88
CA THR A 31 -11.31 -5.59 -3.83
C THR A 31 -11.26 -4.11 -3.46
N SER A 32 -12.42 -3.43 -3.52
CA SER A 32 -12.57 -2.07 -2.99
C SER A 32 -12.25 -2.01 -1.49
N GLU A 33 -12.75 -2.96 -0.73
CA GLU A 33 -12.59 -3.03 0.72
C GLU A 33 -11.13 -3.28 1.12
N ASP A 34 -10.40 -4.06 0.33
CA ASP A 34 -8.96 -4.26 0.53
C ASP A 34 -8.19 -2.95 0.31
N PHE A 35 -8.53 -2.21 -0.76
CA PHE A 35 -7.92 -0.91 -1.03
C PHE A 35 -8.26 0.12 0.06
N ASP A 36 -9.49 0.15 0.56
CA ASP A 36 -9.91 1.05 1.64
C ASP A 36 -9.12 0.77 2.94
N ARG A 37 -8.88 -0.50 3.28
CA ARG A 37 -8.03 -0.88 4.42
C ARG A 37 -6.59 -0.40 4.25
N ILE A 38 -6.05 -0.40 3.03
CA ILE A 38 -4.73 0.16 2.75
C ILE A 38 -4.72 1.68 2.97
N MET A 39 -5.76 2.38 2.50
CA MET A 39 -5.90 3.82 2.73
C MET A 39 -5.98 4.16 4.23
N GLU A 40 -6.72 3.36 5.01
CA GLU A 40 -6.76 3.49 6.47
C GLU A 40 -5.40 3.24 7.11
N LEU A 41 -4.68 2.20 6.70
CA LEU A 41 -3.36 1.87 7.23
C LEU A 41 -2.36 3.02 6.99
N ILE A 42 -2.37 3.60 5.79
CA ILE A 42 -1.50 4.73 5.45
C ILE A 42 -1.86 5.98 6.28
N ARG A 43 -3.15 6.25 6.53
CA ARG A 43 -3.59 7.32 7.45
C ARG A 43 -3.17 7.10 8.89
N GLU A 44 -3.27 5.85 9.36
CA GLU A 44 -3.02 5.49 10.76
C GLU A 44 -1.55 5.66 11.14
N TYR A 45 -0.64 5.22 10.26
CA TYR A 45 0.79 5.17 10.57
C TYR A 45 1.62 6.31 10.00
N THR A 46 1.07 7.08 9.05
CA THR A 46 1.77 8.22 8.41
C THR A 46 3.23 7.91 8.10
N PHE A 47 3.48 6.77 7.44
CA PHE A 47 4.84 6.28 7.20
C PHE A 47 5.71 7.37 6.57
N PRO A 48 6.98 7.53 6.98
CA PRO A 48 7.87 8.54 6.40
C PRO A 48 8.23 8.24 4.93
N GLN A 49 8.12 6.97 4.51
CA GLN A 49 8.41 6.56 3.15
C GLN A 49 7.49 5.42 2.71
N VAL A 50 6.79 5.62 1.58
CA VAL A 50 5.96 4.60 0.95
C VAL A 50 6.28 4.54 -0.54
N HIS A 51 6.66 3.37 -1.04
CA HIS A 51 6.79 3.16 -2.48
C HIS A 51 5.47 2.62 -3.05
N ILE A 52 4.85 3.38 -3.95
CA ILE A 52 3.55 3.03 -4.54
C ILE A 52 3.77 2.61 -5.98
N SER A 53 3.45 1.36 -6.29
CA SER A 53 3.57 0.78 -7.63
C SER A 53 2.24 0.19 -8.11
N GLN A 54 2.08 0.04 -9.42
CA GLN A 54 0.94 -0.65 -10.01
C GLN A 54 1.33 -2.09 -10.32
N PHE A 55 0.40 -3.03 -10.13
CA PHE A 55 0.66 -4.43 -10.46
C PHE A 55 0.98 -4.63 -11.95
N TYR A 56 2.14 -5.19 -12.21
CA TYR A 56 2.58 -5.63 -13.52
C TYR A 56 2.82 -7.15 -13.49
N PRO A 57 2.13 -7.94 -14.33
CA PRO A 57 2.29 -9.40 -14.32
C PRO A 57 3.70 -9.78 -14.77
N ARG A 58 4.37 -10.61 -13.97
CA ARG A 58 5.69 -11.15 -14.30
C ARG A 58 5.53 -12.57 -14.88
N PRO A 59 6.07 -12.86 -16.08
CA PRO A 59 5.98 -14.19 -16.68
C PRO A 59 6.43 -15.29 -15.71
N GLY A 60 5.69 -16.40 -15.65
CA GLY A 60 5.99 -17.56 -14.79
C GLY A 60 5.48 -17.45 -13.34
N THR A 61 4.87 -16.33 -12.94
CA THR A 61 4.26 -16.20 -11.60
C THR A 61 2.80 -16.64 -11.59
N PRO A 62 2.27 -17.19 -10.48
CA PRO A 62 0.85 -17.48 -10.35
C PRO A 62 -0.03 -16.25 -10.59
N ALA A 63 0.42 -15.09 -10.11
CA ALA A 63 -0.29 -13.82 -10.28
C ALA A 63 -0.45 -13.39 -11.76
N ALA A 64 0.43 -13.83 -12.66
CA ALA A 64 0.30 -13.53 -14.08
C ALA A 64 -0.90 -14.23 -14.74
N LEU A 65 -1.40 -15.31 -14.16
CA LEU A 65 -2.54 -16.10 -14.67
C LEU A 65 -3.88 -15.68 -14.02
N MET A 66 -3.84 -14.85 -12.99
CA MET A 66 -5.03 -14.44 -12.24
C MET A 66 -5.83 -13.34 -12.96
N LYS A 67 -7.13 -13.26 -12.66
CA LYS A 67 -8.00 -12.20 -13.19
C LYS A 67 -7.54 -10.83 -12.67
N ARG A 68 -7.19 -9.94 -13.61
CA ARG A 68 -6.69 -8.61 -13.28
C ARG A 68 -7.81 -7.67 -12.85
N VAL A 69 -7.46 -6.77 -11.94
CA VAL A 69 -8.26 -5.57 -11.66
C VAL A 69 -8.24 -4.67 -12.91
N PRO A 70 -9.38 -4.04 -13.30
CA PRO A 70 -9.41 -3.15 -14.45
C PRO A 70 -8.36 -2.04 -14.38
N THR A 71 -7.65 -1.79 -15.47
CA THR A 71 -6.55 -0.81 -15.53
C THR A 71 -6.95 0.59 -15.05
N LEU A 72 -8.18 1.03 -15.35
CA LEU A 72 -8.69 2.33 -14.90
C LEU A 72 -8.80 2.39 -13.38
N GLU A 73 -9.25 1.31 -12.75
CA GLU A 73 -9.37 1.19 -11.30
C GLU A 73 -7.99 1.16 -10.64
N VAL A 74 -7.03 0.40 -11.19
CA VAL A 74 -5.63 0.40 -10.71
C VAL A 74 -5.02 1.80 -10.75
N LYS A 75 -5.24 2.55 -11.84
CA LYS A 75 -4.76 3.94 -11.97
C LYS A 75 -5.42 4.89 -10.98
N LYS A 76 -6.71 4.73 -10.73
CA LYS A 76 -7.45 5.52 -9.73
C LYS A 76 -6.88 5.26 -8.33
N ARG A 77 -6.73 3.99 -7.96
CA ARG A 77 -6.17 3.55 -6.67
C ARG A 77 -4.78 4.10 -6.41
N SER A 78 -3.85 3.92 -7.36
CA SER A 78 -2.49 4.41 -7.19
C SER A 78 -2.45 5.94 -7.02
N ARG A 79 -3.24 6.69 -7.81
CA ARG A 79 -3.33 8.15 -7.68
C ARG A 79 -3.88 8.58 -6.32
N SER A 80 -4.97 7.97 -5.88
CA SER A 80 -5.58 8.28 -4.58
C SER A 80 -4.64 8.00 -3.42
N LEU A 81 -3.89 6.89 -3.47
CA LEU A 81 -2.91 6.54 -2.45
C LEU A 81 -1.72 7.50 -2.46
N THR A 82 -1.21 7.88 -3.64
CA THR A 82 -0.16 8.89 -3.78
C THR A 82 -0.60 10.23 -3.21
N SER A 83 -1.77 10.73 -3.59
CA SER A 83 -2.29 12.00 -3.05
C SER A 83 -2.48 11.98 -1.53
N LEU A 84 -2.89 10.84 -0.96
CA LEU A 84 -2.97 10.68 0.48
C LEU A 84 -1.57 10.76 1.12
N PHE A 85 -0.61 10.02 0.62
CA PHE A 85 0.76 10.02 1.15
C PHE A 85 1.40 11.42 1.07
N GLU A 86 1.25 12.09 -0.07
CA GLU A 86 1.75 13.46 -0.25
C GLU A 86 1.08 14.47 0.69
N SER A 87 -0.16 14.21 1.14
CA SER A 87 -0.85 15.11 2.09
C SER A 87 -0.21 15.15 3.48
N PHE A 88 0.60 14.15 3.85
CA PHE A 88 1.29 14.13 5.14
C PHE A 88 2.56 14.99 5.16
N THR A 89 3.10 15.28 3.98
CA THR A 89 4.34 16.05 3.82
C THR A 89 3.99 17.34 3.08
N PRO A 90 3.71 18.45 3.78
CA PRO A 90 3.55 19.72 3.10
C PRO A 90 4.87 20.05 2.37
N TYR A 91 4.80 20.20 1.06
CA TYR A 91 5.88 20.79 0.25
C TYR A 91 6.18 22.20 0.74
#